data_AF-A0A820IPD9-F1
#
_entry.id   AF-A0A820IPD9-F1
#
_cell.length_a   1.000
_cell.length_b   1.000
_cell.length_c   1.000
_cell.angle_alpha   90.00
_cell.angle_beta   90.00
_cell.angle_gamma   90.00
#
_symmetry.space_group_name_H-M   'P 1'
#
loop_
_entity.id
_entity.type
_entity.pdbx_description
1 polymer ?
#
loop_
_entity_poly.entity_id
_entity_poly.type
_entity_poly.pdbx_seq_one_letter_code
_entity_poly.pdbx_strand_id
1 'polypeptide(L)' 'MHCTRYGQGQYTYPPIEYGLSYSVEKSLCYSDSLMSPYHPRMKSLLININERRQSKVSINIP' A
#
# COMPACT_ATOMS: atom_id res chain seq x y z
N MET A 1 3.89 -19.84 1.98
CA MET A 1 3.74 -19.22 0.65
C MET A 1 4.66 -18.01 0.63
N HIS A 2 5.77 -18.07 -0.10
CA HIS A 2 6.76 -16.98 -0.13
C HIS A 2 6.47 -16.11 -1.35
N CYS A 3 6.00 -14.88 -1.14
CA CYS A 3 5.86 -13.92 -2.23
C CYS A 3 7.18 -13.14 -2.32
N THR A 4 7.89 -13.28 -3.44
CA THR A 4 9.21 -12.69 -3.67
C THR A 4 9.16 -11.40 -4.50
N ARG A 5 7.96 -10.99 -4.95
CA ARG A 5 7.77 -9.92 -5.95
C ARG A 5 6.77 -8.85 -5.50
N TYR A 6 6.74 -8.56 -4.20
CA TYR A 6 5.88 -7.52 -3.66
C TYR A 6 6.14 -6.16 -4.34
N GLY A 7 5.07 -5.55 -4.85
CA GLY A 7 5.08 -4.20 -5.42
C GLY A 7 5.75 -4.06 -6.78
N GLN A 8 6.05 -5.17 -7.46
CA GLN A 8 6.47 -5.13 -8.87
C GLN A 8 5.24 -5.02 -9.77
N GLY A 9 5.25 -4.04 -10.69
CA GLY A 9 4.11 -3.73 -11.55
C GLY A 9 3.56 -4.89 -12.39
N GLN A 10 4.39 -5.89 -12.70
CA GLN A 10 3.97 -7.10 -13.42
C GLN A 10 3.20 -8.12 -12.55
N TYR A 11 3.17 -7.91 -11.22
CA TYR A 11 2.61 -8.82 -10.22
C TYR A 11 1.53 -8.19 -9.34
N THR A 12 1.20 -6.93 -9.62
CA THR A 12 0.10 -6.20 -8.97
C THR A 12 -1.06 -6.07 -9.95
N TYR A 13 -2.22 -6.59 -9.58
CA TYR A 13 -3.47 -6.38 -10.30
C TYR A 13 -4.49 -5.71 -9.37
N PRO A 14 -5.06 -4.54 -9.72
CA PRO A 14 -4.79 -3.73 -10.91
C PRO A 14 -3.34 -3.19 -10.98
N PRO A 15 -2.86 -2.83 -12.19
CA PRO A 15 -1.55 -2.21 -12.38
C PRO A 15 -1.37 -0.99 -11.48
N ILE A 16 -0.16 -0.77 -10.97
CA ILE A 16 0.15 0.43 -10.18
C ILE A 16 0.09 1.64 -11.11
N GLU A 17 -0.99 2.41 -11.02
CA GLU A 17 -1.07 3.73 -11.64
C GLU A 17 -0.30 4.73 -10.77
N TYR A 18 0.91 5.07 -11.20
CA TYR A 18 1.69 6.14 -10.59
C TYR A 18 0.94 7.46 -10.73
N GLY A 19 0.44 8.02 -9.63
CA GLY A 19 -0.09 9.40 -9.62
C GLY A 19 -1.50 9.59 -9.08
N LEU A 20 -2.20 8.55 -8.60
CA LEU A 20 -3.47 8.77 -7.92
C LEU A 20 -3.23 9.30 -6.50
N SER A 21 -3.37 10.62 -6.37
CA SER A 21 -3.33 11.45 -5.14
C SER A 21 -4.25 10.95 -4.00
N TYR A 22 -5.15 10.01 -4.28
CA TYR A 22 -6.24 9.58 -3.39
C TYR A 22 -6.09 8.16 -2.81
N SER A 23 -4.93 7.50 -2.95
CA SER A 23 -4.74 6.18 -2.35
C SER A 23 -4.59 6.25 -0.82
N VAL A 24 -5.29 5.38 -0.12
CA VAL A 24 -5.23 5.21 1.34
C VAL A 24 -3.81 4.89 1.79
N GLU A 25 -3.10 4.10 0.99
CA GLU A 25 -1.73 3.68 1.28
C GLU A 25 -0.68 4.76 0.96
N LYS A 26 -0.97 5.70 0.04
CA LYS A 26 -0.01 6.67 -0.53
C LYS A 26 1.28 6.00 -1.05
N SER A 27 1.26 4.69 -1.29
CA SER A 27 2.40 3.88 -1.68
C SER A 27 2.80 4.16 -3.13
N LEU A 28 4.09 4.04 -3.44
CA LEU A 28 4.58 4.08 -4.84
C LEU A 28 4.47 2.72 -5.53
N CYS A 29 4.40 1.63 -4.76
CA CYS A 29 4.54 0.27 -5.28
C CYS A 29 3.32 -0.61 -4.98
N TYR A 30 2.34 -0.12 -4.21
CA TYR A 30 1.20 -0.92 -3.76
C TYR A 30 -0.09 -0.16 -4.06
N SER A 31 -1.09 -0.92 -4.49
CA SER A 31 -2.46 -0.46 -4.71
C SER A 31 -3.30 -0.84 -3.50
N ASP A 32 -4.25 0.03 -3.12
CA ASP A 32 -5.23 -0.21 -2.04
C ASP A 32 -6.07 -1.50 -2.27
N SER A 33 -6.06 -2.06 -3.48
CA SER A 33 -6.65 -3.36 -3.83
C SER A 33 -5.99 -4.56 -3.14
N LEU A 34 -4.74 -4.42 -2.70
CA LEU A 34 -4.03 -5.44 -1.92
C LEU A 34 -4.55 -5.55 -0.50
N MET A 35 -5.27 -4.53 -0.03
CA MET A 35 -5.97 -4.60 1.24
C MET A 35 -7.17 -5.53 1.13
N SER A 36 -7.38 -6.35 2.17
CA SER A 36 -8.58 -7.17 2.26
C SER A 36 -9.84 -6.28 2.09
N PRO A 37 -10.69 -6.53 1.07
CA PRO A 37 -11.87 -5.70 0.84
C PRO A 37 -12.94 -5.89 1.92
N TYR A 38 -12.83 -6.97 2.70
CA TYR A 38 -13.87 -7.42 3.62
C TYR A 38 -13.84 -6.75 4.99
N HIS A 39 -12.79 -6.00 5.34
CA HIS A 39 -12.69 -5.41 6.69
C HIS A 39 -12.14 -3.98 6.71
N PRO A 40 -12.93 -2.96 7.11
CA PRO A 40 -12.53 -1.55 7.08
C PRO A 40 -11.38 -1.22 8.03
N ARG A 41 -11.21 -1.99 9.12
CA ARG A 41 -10.14 -1.81 10.11
C ARG A 41 -8.75 -1.66 9.52
N MET A 42 -8.40 -2.42 8.47
CA MET A 42 -7.06 -2.32 7.91
C MET A 42 -6.83 -0.95 7.25
N LYS A 43 -7.83 -0.44 6.51
CA LYS A 43 -7.78 0.91 5.91
C LYS A 43 -7.65 1.97 6.99
N SER A 44 -8.49 1.92 8.02
CA SER A 44 -8.44 2.88 9.13
C SER A 44 -7.10 2.87 9.86
N LEU A 45 -6.50 1.69 10.06
CA LEU A 45 -5.19 1.58 10.70
C LEU A 45 -4.10 2.27 9.86
N LEU A 46 -4.09 2.05 8.54
CA LEU A 46 -3.12 2.65 7.63
C LEU A 46 -3.25 4.18 7.57
N ILE A 47 -4.49 4.69 7.51
CA ILE A 47 -4.77 6.13 7.58
C ILE A 47 -4.21 6.70 8.88
N ASN A 48 -4.59 6.12 10.03
CA ASN A 48 -4.16 6.62 11.34
C ASN A 48 -2.64 6.62 11.50
N ILE A 49 -1.94 5.61 10.98
CA ILE A 49 -0.48 5.54 11.01
C ILE A 49 0.13 6.65 10.14
N ASN A 50 -0.35 6.81 8.91
CA ASN A 50 0.15 7.82 7.98
C ASN A 50 -0.09 9.25 8.50
N GLU A 51 -1.28 9.51 9.05
CA GLU A 51 -1.64 10.80 9.65
C GLU A 51 -0.79 11.10 10.89
N ARG A 52 -0.65 10.12 11.80
CA ARG A 52 0.16 10.28 13.01
C ARG A 52 1.64 10.50 12.70
N ARG A 53 2.17 9.81 11.69
CA ARG A 53 3.59 9.90 11.30
C ARG A 53 3.87 11.10 10.40
N GLN A 54 2.83 11.69 9.81
CA GLN A 54 2.92 12.77 8.80
C GLN A 54 3.81 12.42 7.59
N SER A 55 4.13 11.15 7.42
CA SER A 55 5.00 10.61 6.37
C SER A 55 4.71 9.13 6.19
N LYS A 56 5.08 8.58 5.03
CA LYS A 56 4.93 7.15 4.77
C LYS A 56 5.83 6.34 5.71
N VAL A 57 5.42 5.11 6.00
CA VAL A 57 6.31 4.13 6.63
C VAL A 57 7.46 3.82 5.68
N SER A 58 8.68 3.75 6.22
CA SER A 58 9.90 3.44 5.47
C SER A 58 10.55 2.19 6.05
N ILE A 59 10.89 1.23 5.19
CA ILE A 59 11.58 -0.01 5.55
C ILE A 59 12.75 -0.15 4.58
N ASN A 60 13.98 -0.10 5.10
CA ASN A 60 15.21 -0.28 4.33
C ASN A 60 15.76 -1.66 4.67
N ILE A 61 15.80 -2.56 3.68
CA ILE A 61 16.35 -3.90 3.79
C ILE A 61 17.72 -3.88 3.08
N PRO A 62 18.80 -4.35 3.73
CA PRO A 62 20.15 -4.36 3.14
C PRO A 62 20.27 -5.32 1.95
#